data_AF-A0A0Q9RC79-F1
#
_entry.id   AF-A0A0Q9RC79-F1
#
_cell.length_a   1.000
_cell.length_b   1.000
_cell.length_c   1.000
_cell.angle_alpha   90.00
_cell.angle_beta   90.00
_cell.angle_gamma   90.00
#
_symmetry.space_group_name_H-M   'P 1'
#
loop_
_entity.id
_entity.type
_entity.pdbx_description
1 polymer ?
#
loop_
_entity_poly.entity_id
_entity_poly.type
_entity_poly.pdbx_seq_one_letter_code
_entity_poly.pdbx_strand_id
1 'polypeptide(L)'
;MRAPRLFATLLTASVVGSGLVALTSAPAQAEDLNATLITPTTGDQVSGDLSIEVALTGTDNAMVTFRSGAQTRKQMIADYTNGDPVDGVARWTLPSFGLDAGTVITVAPCGTSTPSTCLSTPTDTSTLDVSNPVTWDAPTEPVFVDLRSEALPSVTVHDDGPGELNLLWANQAQGPALVRDQPRQLTASPYANVVSGELVVRRCIRDTSATFYGVCATENTSAVVTARRSLTMHLTTDSLRLLSPNGDGILDTAKVTLDTEGLPGQSATWQIETIGGEALTGPIPVELDTQGNAVITIDPIAAGVTPTTGQHRIRVTTQAVDHGHEFTADTFTSFEIDVTPPRVTSLVRQWATFYPYDDEYRDEVGLTPKVEGQVSDAKVEVLNADGAVVDTMPGLGDQGFWWDGRRQDGRTAPAGTYRFRITLTDRAWNTSVFTGAPVVLSTKRLVRRTWDRTISAQASLHLNWSGRCSSLRKPGLRRMTGSIGYYSMSRCSGSNVDDRTALALHDVRIPNAIKYHGLTIRAYGGAVKRSTGHRGTIWMLNNTDGAPLTRRALSSSLTWHSGGTANTNRMRYANGYVYWAVGTGYGQRYDVKSFRLTLEYYVLG
;
A
#
# COMPACT_ATOMS: atom_id res chain seq x y z
N MET A 1 -42.96 11.77 -5.55
CA MET A 1 -43.28 10.35 -5.82
C MET A 1 -42.37 9.49 -4.96
N ARG A 2 -42.93 8.39 -4.45
CA ARG A 2 -42.38 7.50 -3.42
C ARG A 2 -41.20 6.65 -3.95
N ALA A 3 -40.38 6.20 -3.01
CA ALA A 3 -39.17 5.38 -3.15
C ALA A 3 -39.31 4.14 -4.05
N PRO A 4 -38.21 3.63 -4.63
CA PRO A 4 -38.12 2.26 -5.09
C PRO A 4 -37.59 1.33 -3.99
N ARG A 5 -38.23 0.17 -3.93
CA ARG A 5 -37.84 -1.03 -3.18
C ARG A 5 -36.62 -1.69 -3.83
N LEU A 6 -35.73 -2.23 -3.02
CA LEU A 6 -34.74 -3.22 -3.45
C LEU A 6 -34.77 -4.42 -2.48
N PHE A 7 -34.65 -5.59 -3.10
CA PHE A 7 -35.02 -6.93 -2.67
C PHE A 7 -34.05 -7.55 -1.63
N ALA A 8 -34.62 -8.45 -0.83
CA ALA A 8 -33.95 -9.55 -0.10
C ALA A 8 -33.25 -10.52 -1.09
N THR A 9 -32.27 -11.36 -0.78
CA THR A 9 -32.11 -12.37 0.31
C THR A 9 -30.74 -13.02 0.09
N LEU A 10 -30.07 -13.58 1.12
CA LEU A 10 -29.53 -14.97 1.14
C LEU A 10 -28.61 -15.20 2.35
N LEU A 11 -28.93 -16.29 3.05
CA LEU A 11 -28.13 -17.21 3.90
C LEU A 11 -27.17 -16.65 4.95
N THR A 12 -27.41 -17.06 6.20
CA THR A 12 -26.63 -18.15 6.84
C THR A 12 -27.39 -18.68 8.06
N ALA A 13 -27.71 -19.98 8.05
CA ALA A 13 -28.10 -20.76 9.21
C ALA A 13 -27.09 -21.90 9.36
N SER A 14 -26.45 -22.00 10.52
CA SER A 14 -25.71 -23.19 10.95
C SER A 14 -25.87 -23.31 12.45
N VAL A 15 -26.51 -24.42 12.82
CA VAL A 15 -27.05 -24.76 14.12
C VAL A 15 -25.91 -25.17 15.05
N VAL A 16 -25.77 -24.48 16.18
CA VAL A 16 -25.02 -24.96 17.34
C VAL A 16 -25.94 -25.93 18.09
N GLY A 17 -25.79 -27.21 17.81
CA GLY A 17 -26.45 -28.31 18.52
C GLY A 17 -25.43 -29.02 19.39
N SER A 18 -25.11 -28.45 20.55
CA SER A 18 -24.41 -29.17 21.62
C SER A 18 -25.40 -30.16 22.23
N GLY A 19 -25.41 -31.38 21.70
CA GLY A 19 -26.13 -32.50 22.28
C GLY A 19 -25.51 -32.89 23.61
N LEU A 20 -26.13 -32.47 24.72
CA LEU A 20 -26.10 -33.23 25.97
C LEU A 20 -26.75 -34.59 25.68
N VAL A 21 -25.92 -35.60 25.47
CA VAL A 21 -26.38 -36.99 25.53
C VAL A 21 -26.50 -37.33 27.00
N ALA A 22 -27.75 -37.62 27.39
CA ALA A 22 -28.12 -38.15 28.67
C ALA A 22 -27.27 -39.39 29.00
N LEU A 23 -26.77 -39.43 30.23
CA LEU A 23 -26.39 -40.66 30.92
C LEU A 23 -27.64 -41.52 31.06
N THR A 24 -27.99 -42.24 30.01
CA THR A 24 -28.86 -43.40 30.10
C THR A 24 -27.98 -44.56 30.53
N SER A 25 -28.15 -44.97 31.78
CA SER A 25 -27.69 -46.25 32.31
C SER A 25 -27.96 -47.37 31.30
N ALA A 26 -26.88 -47.90 30.72
CA ALA A 26 -26.87 -49.23 30.13
C ALA A 26 -26.53 -50.24 31.23
N PRO A 27 -27.02 -51.48 31.11
CA PRO A 27 -27.50 -52.29 32.21
C PRO A 27 -26.38 -52.89 33.06
N ALA A 28 -26.74 -53.21 34.30
CA ALA A 28 -26.00 -54.13 35.14
C ALA A 28 -25.83 -55.48 34.44
N GLN A 29 -24.67 -55.70 33.80
CA GLN A 29 -24.09 -57.01 33.48
C GLN A 29 -22.59 -56.80 33.16
N ALA A 30 -21.78 -56.53 34.18
CA ALA A 30 -20.32 -56.54 34.06
C ALA A 30 -19.63 -57.07 35.33
N GLU A 31 -20.34 -57.81 36.19
CA GLU A 31 -19.72 -58.44 37.37
C GLU A 31 -19.10 -59.81 37.07
N ASP A 32 -19.39 -60.45 35.93
CA ASP A 32 -18.90 -61.80 35.61
C ASP A 32 -18.10 -61.91 34.30
N LEU A 33 -17.80 -60.80 33.60
CA LEU A 33 -16.93 -60.83 32.42
C LEU A 33 -15.46 -60.89 32.85
N ASN A 34 -14.74 -61.93 32.44
CA ASN A 34 -13.31 -62.04 32.71
C ASN A 34 -12.55 -62.60 31.51
N ALA A 35 -11.31 -62.15 31.34
CA ALA A 35 -10.35 -62.70 30.39
C ALA A 35 -9.01 -62.90 31.10
N THR A 36 -8.51 -64.13 31.12
CA THR A 36 -7.24 -64.49 31.79
C THR A 36 -6.26 -65.03 30.77
N LEU A 37 -5.03 -64.52 30.75
CA LEU A 37 -3.96 -65.03 29.89
C LEU A 37 -3.54 -66.41 30.38
N ILE A 38 -3.67 -67.41 29.51
CA ILE A 38 -3.12 -68.76 29.72
C ILE A 38 -1.69 -68.78 29.20
N THR A 39 -1.49 -68.28 27.99
CA THR A 39 -0.17 -68.06 27.38
C THR A 39 -0.18 -66.74 26.60
N PRO A 40 0.94 -66.01 26.57
CA PRO A 40 2.18 -66.28 27.30
C PRO A 40 2.13 -65.84 28.77
N THR A 41 2.97 -66.44 29.62
CA THR A 41 3.19 -66.03 31.02
C THR A 41 4.36 -65.06 31.17
N THR A 42 4.41 -64.34 32.29
CA THR A 42 5.43 -63.31 32.49
C THR A 42 6.83 -63.92 32.56
N GLY A 43 7.73 -63.45 31.70
CA GLY A 43 9.09 -63.96 31.56
C GLY A 43 9.27 -65.00 30.45
N ASP A 44 8.19 -65.37 29.74
CA ASP A 44 8.28 -66.23 28.57
C ASP A 44 9.20 -65.62 27.52
N GLN A 45 10.14 -66.42 27.04
CA GLN A 45 11.04 -66.08 25.95
C GLN A 45 10.37 -66.46 24.63
N VAL A 46 10.13 -65.48 23.77
CA VAL A 46 9.44 -65.69 22.50
C VAL A 46 10.35 -65.31 21.33
N SER A 47 10.44 -66.24 20.39
CA SER A 47 11.14 -66.08 19.11
C SER A 47 10.29 -66.81 18.06
N GLY A 48 10.03 -66.17 16.92
CA GLY A 48 9.15 -66.79 15.93
C GLY A 48 7.70 -66.31 16.02
N ASP A 49 6.78 -67.26 16.03
CA ASP A 49 5.37 -67.01 16.26
C ASP A 49 5.06 -67.01 17.76
N LEU A 50 4.36 -65.98 18.21
CA LEU A 50 3.75 -65.86 19.51
C LEU A 50 2.35 -66.50 19.49
N SER A 51 2.19 -67.60 20.23
CA SER A 51 0.88 -68.14 20.54
C SER A 51 0.30 -67.45 21.77
N ILE A 52 -0.96 -67.02 21.67
CA ILE A 52 -1.70 -66.36 22.73
C ILE A 52 -2.95 -67.17 22.98
N GLU A 53 -3.12 -67.64 24.21
CA GLU A 53 -4.32 -68.33 24.65
C GLU A 53 -4.93 -67.56 25.82
N VAL A 54 -6.23 -67.25 25.72
CA VAL A 54 -6.96 -66.48 26.73
C VAL A 54 -8.21 -67.25 27.13
N ALA A 55 -8.32 -67.56 28.42
CA ALA A 55 -9.53 -68.12 29.01
C ALA A 55 -10.58 -67.02 29.15
N LEU A 56 -11.79 -67.26 28.64
CA LEU A 56 -12.89 -66.30 28.69
C LEU A 56 -14.01 -66.80 29.61
N THR A 57 -14.54 -65.89 30.43
CA THR A 57 -15.71 -66.15 31.28
C THR A 57 -16.76 -65.08 31.01
N GLY A 58 -18.00 -65.51 30.74
CA GLY A 58 -19.13 -64.61 30.47
C GLY A 58 -19.13 -63.95 29.08
N THR A 59 -18.13 -64.19 28.23
CA THR A 59 -18.06 -63.69 26.86
C THR A 59 -17.29 -64.64 25.93
N ASP A 60 -17.54 -64.53 24.63
CA ASP A 60 -16.80 -65.20 23.56
C ASP A 60 -15.79 -64.25 22.87
N ASN A 61 -15.67 -63.00 23.34
CA ASN A 61 -14.82 -61.99 22.73
C ASN A 61 -13.82 -61.41 23.75
N ALA A 62 -12.57 -61.26 23.33
CA ALA A 62 -11.57 -60.50 24.04
C ALA A 62 -10.72 -59.67 23.09
N MET A 63 -10.12 -58.63 23.64
CA MET A 63 -9.17 -57.77 22.97
C MET A 63 -7.79 -58.02 23.58
N VAL A 64 -6.82 -58.36 22.73
CA VAL A 64 -5.41 -58.50 23.09
C VAL A 64 -4.69 -57.24 22.64
N THR A 65 -3.97 -56.60 23.54
CA THR A 65 -3.22 -55.37 23.26
C THR A 65 -1.76 -55.57 23.67
N PHE A 66 -0.84 -55.03 22.87
CA PHE A 66 0.59 -55.07 23.17
C PHE A 66 1.09 -53.66 23.44
N ARG A 67 2.07 -53.54 24.31
CA ARG A 67 2.75 -52.29 24.64
C ARG A 67 4.24 -52.54 24.75
N SER A 68 5.06 -51.83 23.97
CA SER A 68 6.51 -51.87 24.15
C SER A 68 6.89 -51.36 25.55
N GLY A 69 7.76 -52.10 26.24
CA GLY A 69 8.28 -51.71 27.56
C GLY A 69 9.16 -50.46 27.51
N ALA A 70 9.71 -50.12 26.34
CA ALA A 70 10.60 -48.97 26.13
C ALA A 70 9.87 -47.65 25.78
N GLN A 71 8.57 -47.69 25.45
CA GLN A 71 7.82 -46.54 24.96
C GLN A 71 6.70 -46.09 25.93
N THR A 72 6.61 -44.78 26.18
CA THR A 72 5.62 -44.20 27.13
C THR A 72 4.22 -44.00 26.55
N ARG A 73 4.03 -44.06 25.22
CA ARG A 73 2.72 -43.93 24.55
C ARG A 73 2.08 -45.29 24.31
N LYS A 74 0.76 -45.40 24.53
CA LYS A 74 -0.05 -46.55 24.13
C LYS A 74 -0.02 -46.67 22.60
N GLN A 75 0.81 -47.55 22.06
CA GLN A 75 0.61 -48.02 20.69
C GLN A 75 -0.28 -49.26 20.77
N MET A 76 -1.47 -49.18 20.16
CA MET A 76 -2.33 -50.35 19.97
C MET A 76 -1.76 -51.11 18.78
N ILE A 77 -1.31 -52.34 19.02
CA ILE A 77 -0.52 -53.11 18.06
C ILE A 77 -1.41 -54.03 17.19
N ALA A 78 -2.64 -54.37 17.64
CA ALA A 78 -3.71 -54.95 16.82
C ALA A 78 -5.00 -55.12 17.67
N ASP A 79 -6.18 -55.08 17.03
CA ASP A 79 -7.45 -55.53 17.61
C ASP A 79 -7.80 -56.90 17.01
N TYR A 80 -7.65 -57.99 17.77
CA TYR A 80 -8.12 -59.30 17.33
C TYR A 80 -9.41 -59.69 18.03
N THR A 81 -10.52 -59.13 17.56
CA THR A 81 -11.87 -59.50 18.00
C THR A 81 -12.42 -60.62 17.12
N ASN A 82 -12.10 -61.87 17.46
CA ASN A 82 -12.80 -63.11 17.08
C ASN A 82 -11.86 -64.31 17.31
N GLY A 83 -11.62 -64.67 18.56
CA GLY A 83 -11.24 -66.06 18.83
C GLY A 83 -12.52 -66.85 18.83
N ASP A 84 -12.79 -67.69 17.83
CA ASP A 84 -13.91 -68.63 17.85
C ASP A 84 -13.62 -69.59 19.03
N PRO A 85 -14.20 -69.38 20.23
CA PRO A 85 -13.66 -69.99 21.43
C PRO A 85 -14.06 -71.46 21.44
N VAL A 86 -13.07 -72.34 21.30
CA VAL A 86 -13.25 -73.78 21.52
C VAL A 86 -12.97 -74.03 23.00
N ASP A 87 -13.97 -74.53 23.71
CA ASP A 87 -13.93 -74.83 25.15
C ASP A 87 -13.63 -73.61 26.04
N GLY A 88 -14.14 -72.43 25.67
CA GLY A 88 -13.99 -71.19 26.45
C GLY A 88 -12.59 -70.57 26.39
N VAL A 89 -11.75 -71.01 25.44
CA VAL A 89 -10.39 -70.47 25.23
C VAL A 89 -10.28 -69.87 23.83
N ALA A 90 -10.02 -68.56 23.77
CA ALA A 90 -9.68 -67.87 22.54
C ALA A 90 -8.18 -68.00 22.25
N ARG A 91 -7.82 -68.25 20.99
CA ARG A 91 -6.43 -68.47 20.56
C ARG A 91 -6.04 -67.58 19.40
N TRP A 92 -4.85 -67.02 19.47
CA TRP A 92 -4.23 -66.26 18.38
C TRP A 92 -2.81 -66.75 18.16
N THR A 93 -2.38 -66.78 16.90
CA THR A 93 -0.98 -66.96 16.53
C THR A 93 -0.55 -65.72 15.78
N LEU A 94 0.40 -64.99 16.35
CA LEU A 94 0.87 -63.72 15.84
C LEU A 94 2.38 -63.78 15.68
N PRO A 95 2.96 -63.15 14.66
CA PRO A 95 4.41 -62.98 14.62
C PRO A 95 4.88 -62.21 15.85
N SER A 96 5.89 -62.72 16.57
CA SER A 96 6.54 -61.99 17.68
C SER A 96 7.51 -60.89 17.19
N PHE A 97 7.78 -60.86 15.90
CA PHE A 97 8.68 -59.93 15.22
C PHE A 97 8.23 -58.49 15.38
N GLY A 98 9.13 -57.56 15.71
CA GLY A 98 8.80 -56.14 15.92
C GLY A 98 8.36 -55.80 17.34
N LEU A 99 8.19 -56.80 18.22
CA LEU A 99 8.08 -56.60 19.66
C LEU A 99 9.49 -56.51 20.28
N ASP A 100 9.62 -55.72 21.35
CA ASP A 100 10.87 -55.53 22.10
C ASP A 100 10.94 -56.45 23.33
N ALA A 101 12.14 -56.62 23.91
CA ALA A 101 12.28 -57.16 25.25
C ALA A 101 11.48 -56.32 26.26
N GLY A 102 10.77 -56.97 27.19
CA GLY A 102 9.85 -56.32 28.12
C GLY A 102 8.52 -55.85 27.51
N THR A 103 8.09 -56.40 26.37
CA THR A 103 6.76 -56.11 25.79
C THR A 103 5.66 -56.59 26.72
N VAL A 104 4.73 -55.70 27.07
CA VAL A 104 3.60 -56.01 27.94
C VAL A 104 2.37 -56.33 27.10
N ILE A 105 1.80 -57.50 27.30
CA ILE A 105 0.51 -57.93 26.76
C ILE A 105 -0.55 -57.66 27.81
N THR A 106 -1.68 -57.09 27.37
CA THR A 106 -2.87 -56.89 28.19
C THR A 106 -4.08 -57.46 27.49
N VAL A 107 -4.95 -58.12 28.25
CA VAL A 107 -6.21 -58.68 27.74
C VAL A 107 -7.41 -58.08 28.46
N ALA A 108 -8.48 -57.83 27.70
CA ALA A 108 -9.75 -57.36 28.23
C ALA A 108 -10.91 -58.10 27.57
N PRO A 109 -11.92 -58.58 28.32
CA PRO A 109 -13.12 -59.16 27.74
C PRO A 109 -13.98 -58.09 27.06
N CYS A 110 -14.68 -58.48 26.01
CA CYS A 110 -15.53 -57.59 25.20
C CYS A 110 -16.95 -58.12 25.09
N GLY A 111 -17.95 -57.24 25.08
CA GLY A 111 -19.34 -57.65 24.90
C GLY A 111 -19.65 -58.16 23.49
N THR A 112 -18.95 -57.65 22.48
CA THR A 112 -19.05 -58.09 21.07
C THR A 112 -17.67 -58.10 20.41
N SER A 113 -17.62 -58.48 19.14
CA SER A 113 -16.41 -58.39 18.31
C SER A 113 -16.01 -56.95 17.93
N THR A 114 -16.54 -55.93 18.62
CA THR A 114 -16.15 -54.53 18.40
C THR A 114 -15.31 -54.02 19.57
N PRO A 115 -14.13 -53.40 19.33
CA PRO A 115 -13.23 -52.92 20.38
C PRO A 115 -13.89 -51.95 21.38
N SER A 116 -14.87 -51.16 20.93
CA SER A 116 -15.60 -50.21 21.79
C SER A 116 -16.46 -50.86 22.88
N THR A 117 -16.66 -52.18 22.83
CA THR A 117 -17.45 -52.94 23.82
C THR A 117 -16.57 -53.66 24.85
N CYS A 118 -15.25 -53.49 24.79
CA CYS A 118 -14.30 -54.06 25.72
C CYS A 118 -14.23 -53.30 27.04
N LEU A 119 -13.90 -54.00 28.13
CA LEU A 119 -13.58 -53.35 29.39
C LEU A 119 -12.40 -52.39 29.21
N SER A 120 -12.55 -51.18 29.74
CA SER A 120 -11.51 -50.14 29.63
C SER A 120 -10.26 -50.45 30.47
N THR A 121 -10.39 -51.28 31.50
CA THR A 121 -9.30 -51.82 32.31
C THR A 121 -9.06 -53.27 31.92
N PRO A 122 -7.82 -53.64 31.54
CA PRO A 122 -7.49 -55.03 31.26
C PRO A 122 -7.65 -55.87 32.54
N THR A 123 -8.14 -57.09 32.35
CA THR A 123 -8.38 -58.05 33.43
C THR A 123 -7.14 -58.85 33.76
N ASP A 124 -6.22 -58.99 32.81
CA ASP A 124 -4.95 -59.67 33.01
C ASP A 124 -3.83 -59.09 32.13
N THR A 125 -2.58 -59.30 32.54
CA THR A 125 -1.39 -58.80 31.87
C THR A 125 -0.20 -59.74 32.01
N SER A 126 0.63 -59.79 30.98
CA SER A 126 1.85 -60.59 30.95
C SER A 126 2.98 -59.82 30.29
N THR A 127 4.21 -59.95 30.79
CA THR A 127 5.38 -59.32 30.16
C THR A 127 6.25 -60.38 29.47
N LEU A 128 6.55 -60.14 28.21
CA LEU A 128 7.35 -60.98 27.35
C LEU A 128 8.77 -60.47 27.20
N ASP A 129 9.70 -61.41 27.10
CA ASP A 129 11.01 -61.15 26.55
C ASP A 129 11.08 -61.71 25.14
N VAL A 130 11.13 -60.80 24.18
CA VAL A 130 11.14 -61.15 22.76
C VAL A 130 12.59 -61.06 22.27
N SER A 131 13.11 -62.16 21.72
CA SER A 131 14.46 -62.24 21.19
C SER A 131 14.43 -62.52 19.69
N ASN A 132 14.46 -61.45 18.89
CA ASN A 132 14.49 -61.53 17.43
C ASN A 132 15.72 -60.75 16.87
N PRO A 133 16.96 -61.20 17.14
CA PRO A 133 18.14 -60.49 16.70
C PRO A 133 18.20 -60.44 15.17
N VAL A 134 18.56 -59.28 14.63
CA VAL A 134 18.91 -59.12 13.22
C VAL A 134 20.41 -58.90 13.17
N THR A 135 21.08 -59.66 12.30
CA THR A 135 22.51 -59.45 12.03
C THR A 135 22.68 -58.82 10.66
N TRP A 136 23.46 -57.75 10.60
CA TRP A 136 23.81 -57.08 9.36
C TRP A 136 25.26 -56.63 9.40
N ASP A 137 25.86 -56.47 8.22
CA ASP A 137 27.26 -56.02 8.09
C ASP A 137 27.35 -54.51 8.36
N ALA A 138 27.16 -54.12 9.62
CA ALA A 138 27.28 -52.73 10.05
C ALA A 138 28.73 -52.27 9.92
N PRO A 139 28.99 -51.10 9.31
CA PRO A 139 30.29 -50.47 9.39
C PRO A 139 30.75 -50.34 10.84
N THR A 140 31.95 -50.85 11.15
CA THR A 140 32.53 -50.82 12.50
C THR A 140 33.14 -49.46 12.86
N GLU A 141 33.36 -48.62 11.85
CA GLU A 141 33.83 -47.24 11.99
C GLU A 141 32.83 -46.29 11.33
N PRO A 142 32.74 -45.03 11.80
CA PRO A 142 31.91 -44.02 11.14
C PRO A 142 32.28 -43.90 9.66
N VAL A 143 31.28 -43.97 8.80
CA VAL A 143 31.47 -43.84 7.34
C VAL A 143 31.15 -42.42 6.90
N PHE A 144 32.05 -41.80 6.14
CA PHE A 144 31.77 -40.55 5.43
C PHE A 144 31.43 -40.86 3.96
N VAL A 145 30.40 -40.19 3.42
CA VAL A 145 29.98 -40.33 2.02
C VAL A 145 29.85 -38.96 1.35
N ASP A 146 30.59 -38.75 0.26
CA ASP A 146 30.39 -37.59 -0.63
C ASP A 146 29.27 -37.90 -1.63
N LEU A 147 28.07 -37.39 -1.35
CA LEU A 147 26.86 -37.63 -2.15
C LEU A 147 26.91 -37.01 -3.56
N ARG A 148 27.97 -36.29 -3.93
CA ARG A 148 28.17 -35.78 -5.30
C ARG A 148 28.81 -36.81 -6.22
N SER A 149 29.64 -37.69 -5.66
CA SER A 149 30.41 -38.70 -6.40
C SER A 149 30.05 -40.13 -6.04
N GLU A 150 29.40 -40.35 -4.89
CA GLU A 150 29.15 -41.66 -4.32
C GLU A 150 27.69 -41.83 -3.94
N ALA A 151 27.16 -43.04 -4.11
CA ALA A 151 25.90 -43.44 -3.48
C ALA A 151 26.17 -43.83 -2.02
N LEU A 152 25.15 -43.75 -1.16
CA LEU A 152 25.25 -44.33 0.18
C LEU A 152 25.64 -45.81 0.12
N PRO A 153 26.39 -46.33 1.12
CA PRO A 153 26.82 -47.71 1.12
C PRO A 153 25.61 -48.65 1.05
N SER A 154 25.73 -49.70 0.24
CA SER A 154 24.78 -50.81 0.31
C SER A 154 25.09 -51.65 1.54
N VAL A 155 24.06 -51.97 2.30
CA VAL A 155 24.13 -52.81 3.48
C VAL A 155 23.64 -54.19 3.12
N THR A 156 24.44 -55.21 3.42
CA THR A 156 23.99 -56.61 3.32
C THR A 156 23.42 -57.02 4.68
N VAL A 157 22.16 -57.43 4.68
CA VAL A 157 21.52 -57.99 5.87
C VAL A 157 21.56 -59.51 5.77
N HIS A 158 22.10 -60.15 6.81
CA HIS A 158 22.20 -61.60 6.93
C HIS A 158 21.12 -62.04 7.91
N ASP A 159 19.91 -62.23 7.38
CA ASP A 159 18.75 -62.61 8.18
C ASP A 159 17.89 -63.65 7.45
N ASP A 160 17.64 -64.77 8.12
CA ASP A 160 16.73 -65.85 7.69
C ASP A 160 15.42 -65.88 8.52
N GLY A 161 15.27 -64.93 9.45
CA GLY A 161 14.09 -64.77 10.29
C GLY A 161 12.84 -64.27 9.52
N PRO A 162 11.61 -64.62 9.94
CA PRO A 162 10.38 -64.10 9.33
C PRO A 162 10.11 -62.60 9.64
N GLY A 163 9.34 -61.90 8.82
CA GLY A 163 8.97 -60.48 8.99
C GLY A 163 9.56 -59.54 7.93
N GLU A 164 9.10 -58.27 7.89
CA GLU A 164 9.64 -57.24 6.97
C GLU A 164 10.80 -56.47 7.64
N LEU A 165 11.93 -56.33 6.93
CA LEU A 165 13.07 -55.53 7.38
C LEU A 165 13.05 -54.15 6.73
N ASN A 166 13.30 -53.11 7.53
CA ASN A 166 13.41 -51.72 7.09
C ASN A 166 14.80 -51.19 7.41
N LEU A 167 15.44 -50.55 6.42
CA LEU A 167 16.62 -49.74 6.66
C LEU A 167 16.16 -48.34 7.08
N LEU A 168 16.61 -47.83 8.21
CA LEU A 168 16.29 -46.49 8.67
C LEU A 168 17.55 -45.63 8.76
N TRP A 169 17.43 -44.39 8.29
CA TRP A 169 18.43 -43.34 8.46
C TRP A 169 17.84 -42.24 9.34
N ALA A 170 18.52 -41.91 10.45
CA ALA A 170 18.01 -40.92 11.42
C ALA A 170 16.55 -41.20 11.84
N ASN A 171 16.21 -42.47 12.05
CA ASN A 171 14.86 -42.98 12.37
C ASN A 171 13.79 -42.79 11.28
N GLN A 172 14.16 -42.46 10.04
CA GLN A 172 13.24 -42.45 8.90
C GLN A 172 13.51 -43.64 7.99
N ALA A 173 12.45 -44.37 7.59
CA ALA A 173 12.56 -45.54 6.72
C ALA A 173 13.04 -45.15 5.32
N GLN A 174 14.00 -45.90 4.80
CA GLN A 174 14.66 -45.68 3.52
C GLN A 174 14.32 -46.84 2.57
N GLY A 175 13.51 -46.55 1.55
CA GLY A 175 13.12 -47.53 0.53
C GLY A 175 12.01 -48.51 0.95
N PRO A 176 11.63 -49.45 0.06
CA PRO A 176 10.63 -50.46 0.35
C PRO A 176 11.18 -51.53 1.32
N ALA A 177 10.34 -52.01 2.23
CA ALA A 177 10.70 -53.07 3.15
C ALA A 177 10.98 -54.40 2.42
N LEU A 178 11.89 -55.22 2.96
CA LEU A 178 12.20 -56.54 2.40
C LEU A 178 11.08 -57.54 2.72
N VAL A 179 10.63 -58.29 1.72
CA VAL A 179 9.71 -59.43 1.86
C VAL A 179 10.51 -60.72 1.62
N ARG A 180 10.16 -61.77 2.39
CA ARG A 180 10.79 -63.09 2.51
C ARG A 180 11.40 -63.65 1.21
N ASP A 181 12.58 -64.28 1.36
CA ASP A 181 13.36 -65.09 0.40
C ASP A 181 14.52 -64.40 -0.35
N GLN A 182 15.69 -64.41 0.33
CA GLN A 182 17.10 -64.18 -0.09
C GLN A 182 17.77 -62.93 0.50
N PRO A 183 19.08 -63.02 0.86
CA PRO A 183 19.85 -61.86 1.31
C PRO A 183 19.78 -60.77 0.24
N ARG A 184 19.29 -59.58 0.61
CA ARG A 184 19.27 -58.41 -0.28
C ARG A 184 20.23 -57.35 0.23
N GLN A 185 20.91 -56.71 -0.70
CA GLN A 185 21.53 -55.42 -0.44
C GLN A 185 20.44 -54.36 -0.30
N LEU A 186 20.38 -53.73 0.88
CA LEU A 186 19.60 -52.52 1.12
C LEU A 186 20.46 -51.32 0.74
N THR A 187 19.93 -50.44 -0.10
CA THR A 187 20.59 -49.16 -0.40
C THR A 187 19.82 -48.07 0.31
N ALA A 188 20.47 -47.36 1.24
CA ALA A 188 19.88 -46.15 1.79
C ALA A 188 19.78 -45.09 0.68
N SER A 189 18.65 -44.40 0.59
CA SER A 189 18.56 -43.17 -0.19
C SER A 189 18.41 -42.04 0.80
N PRO A 190 19.32 -41.07 0.87
CA PRO A 190 19.15 -39.99 1.84
C PRO A 190 17.87 -39.21 1.51
N TYR A 191 17.03 -38.96 2.51
CA TYR A 191 16.06 -37.87 2.42
C TYR A 191 16.85 -36.57 2.27
N ALA A 192 16.40 -35.72 1.36
CA ALA A 192 17.03 -34.44 1.10
C ALA A 192 17.20 -33.68 2.43
N ASN A 193 18.46 -33.35 2.77
CA ASN A 193 18.91 -32.40 3.80
C ASN A 193 19.46 -32.97 5.14
N VAL A 194 19.59 -34.28 5.34
CA VAL A 194 20.26 -34.81 6.56
C VAL A 194 21.76 -34.98 6.33
N VAL A 195 22.59 -34.24 7.08
CA VAL A 195 24.07 -34.21 6.97
C VAL A 195 24.75 -35.36 7.74
N SER A 196 24.10 -35.85 8.80
CA SER A 196 24.59 -36.97 9.61
C SER A 196 23.42 -37.74 10.21
N GLY A 197 23.49 -39.06 10.22
CA GLY A 197 22.45 -39.90 10.80
C GLY A 197 22.94 -41.27 11.23
N GLU A 198 22.21 -41.87 12.14
CA GLU A 198 22.40 -43.26 12.50
C GLU A 198 21.68 -44.14 11.46
N LEU A 199 22.42 -45.09 10.88
CA LEU A 199 21.90 -46.13 10.02
C LEU A 199 21.59 -47.36 10.87
N VAL A 200 20.33 -47.76 10.90
CA VAL A 200 19.86 -48.94 11.64
C VAL A 200 19.00 -49.79 10.73
N VAL A 201 19.19 -51.11 10.80
CA VAL A 201 18.18 -52.05 10.31
C VAL A 201 17.19 -52.24 11.45
N ARG A 202 15.89 -52.39 11.14
CA ARG A 202 14.89 -52.83 12.11
C ARG A 202 13.91 -53.79 11.47
N ARG A 203 13.49 -54.80 12.22
CA ARG A 203 12.35 -55.66 11.89
C ARG A 203 11.05 -54.99 12.32
N CYS A 204 10.09 -54.84 11.41
CA CYS A 204 8.84 -54.14 11.68
C CYS A 204 7.60 -54.99 11.37
N ILE A 205 6.51 -54.76 12.12
CA ILE A 205 5.18 -55.32 11.84
C ILE A 205 4.46 -54.41 10.85
N ARG A 206 3.99 -54.96 9.73
CA ARG A 206 3.12 -54.25 8.79
C ARG A 206 1.66 -54.50 9.18
N ASP A 207 0.93 -53.45 9.57
CA ASP A 207 -0.54 -53.50 9.55
C ASP A 207 -1.02 -53.29 8.10
N THR A 208 -1.88 -54.18 7.61
CA THR A 208 -2.50 -54.02 6.28
C THR A 208 -3.68 -53.03 6.31
N SER A 209 -4.08 -52.55 7.49
CA SER A 209 -4.97 -51.41 7.67
C SER A 209 -4.16 -50.11 7.69
N ALA A 210 -4.44 -49.19 6.76
CA ALA A 210 -3.59 -48.04 6.44
C ALA A 210 -3.56 -46.91 7.50
N THR A 211 -3.76 -47.21 8.79
CA THR A 211 -3.97 -46.20 9.85
C THR A 211 -3.00 -46.24 11.03
N PHE A 212 -2.09 -47.22 11.11
CA PHE A 212 -1.10 -47.27 12.20
C PHE A 212 0.35 -47.30 11.68
N TYR A 213 1.21 -46.52 12.34
CA TYR A 213 2.67 -46.55 12.13
C TYR A 213 3.19 -47.97 12.43
N GLY A 214 3.94 -48.56 11.50
CA GLY A 214 4.57 -49.87 11.73
C GLY A 214 5.45 -49.84 13.00
N VAL A 215 5.27 -50.83 13.87
CA VAL A 215 6.08 -51.00 15.08
C VAL A 215 7.36 -51.73 14.69
N CYS A 216 8.51 -51.14 15.01
CA CYS A 216 9.82 -51.70 14.69
C CYS A 216 10.56 -52.03 15.98
N ALA A 217 11.11 -53.25 16.05
CA ALA A 217 11.95 -53.64 17.19
C ALA A 217 13.19 -52.75 17.28
N THR A 218 13.58 -52.42 18.50
CA THR A 218 14.85 -51.76 18.79
C THR A 218 15.99 -52.76 18.59
N GLU A 219 16.90 -52.46 17.67
CA GLU A 219 18.11 -53.26 17.44
C GLU A 219 19.30 -52.74 18.23
N ASN A 220 20.23 -53.65 18.56
CA ASN A 220 21.45 -53.34 19.32
C ASN A 220 22.64 -52.94 18.43
N THR A 221 22.52 -53.06 17.10
CA THR A 221 23.61 -52.78 16.15
C THR A 221 23.23 -51.64 15.21
N SER A 222 23.96 -50.53 15.34
CA SER A 222 23.83 -49.35 14.51
C SER A 222 25.17 -48.91 13.95
N ALA A 223 25.15 -48.24 12.80
CA ALA A 223 26.32 -47.60 12.23
C ALA A 223 26.09 -46.10 12.12
N VAL A 224 27.08 -45.31 12.52
CA VAL A 224 27.04 -43.86 12.31
C VAL A 224 27.51 -43.58 10.88
N VAL A 225 26.66 -42.93 10.09
CA VAL A 225 27.03 -42.52 8.74
C VAL A 225 26.85 -41.00 8.62
N THR A 226 27.92 -40.35 8.18
CA THR A 226 27.92 -38.92 7.84
C THR A 226 27.90 -38.81 6.32
N ALA A 227 26.96 -38.05 5.77
CA ALA A 227 26.82 -37.95 4.33
C ALA A 227 26.58 -36.49 3.94
N ARG A 228 27.40 -35.98 3.03
CA ARG A 228 27.39 -34.57 2.66
C ARG A 228 27.26 -34.39 1.16
N ARG A 229 26.35 -33.50 0.76
CA ARG A 229 26.17 -33.08 -0.64
C ARG A 229 26.63 -31.65 -0.89
N SER A 230 26.43 -30.77 0.08
CA SER A 230 26.76 -29.34 0.05
C SER A 230 27.04 -28.86 1.48
N LEU A 231 27.64 -27.67 1.62
CA LEU A 231 27.63 -26.93 2.88
C LEU A 231 26.28 -26.27 3.09
N THR A 232 25.87 -26.16 4.34
CA THR A 232 24.72 -25.40 4.82
C THR A 232 25.17 -23.99 5.19
N MET A 233 24.39 -22.99 4.79
CA MET A 233 24.55 -21.64 5.29
C MET A 233 23.21 -20.91 5.30
N HIS A 234 23.11 -19.90 6.15
CA HIS A 234 21.96 -19.02 6.25
C HIS A 234 22.41 -17.55 6.24
N LEU A 235 21.65 -16.71 5.53
CA LEU A 235 21.82 -15.26 5.58
C LEU A 235 20.62 -14.62 6.24
N THR A 236 20.88 -13.87 7.31
CA THR A 236 19.88 -13.04 7.96
C THR A 236 20.13 -11.57 7.64
N THR A 237 19.09 -10.85 7.20
CA THR A 237 19.19 -9.44 6.85
C THR A 237 18.33 -8.59 7.77
N ASP A 238 18.97 -7.75 8.60
CA ASP A 238 18.26 -6.84 9.50
C ASP A 238 17.93 -5.50 8.80
N SER A 239 18.79 -5.04 7.89
CA SER A 239 18.73 -3.70 7.29
C SER A 239 18.99 -3.64 5.77
N LEU A 240 19.33 -4.76 5.13
CA LEU A 240 19.77 -4.81 3.72
C LEU A 240 18.64 -4.61 2.69
N ARG A 241 17.54 -3.90 3.00
CA ARG A 241 16.47 -3.72 2.01
C ARG A 241 16.73 -2.54 1.07
N LEU A 242 17.39 -1.51 1.56
CA LEU A 242 17.62 -0.25 0.85
C LEU A 242 18.94 0.36 1.33
N LEU A 243 19.78 0.76 0.38
CA LEU A 243 21.01 1.51 0.61
C LEU A 243 20.99 2.80 -0.20
N SER A 244 21.52 3.89 0.36
CA SER A 244 21.93 5.09 -0.37
C SER A 244 23.41 5.37 -0.09
N PRO A 245 24.33 4.63 -0.73
CA PRO A 245 25.76 4.84 -0.58
C PRO A 245 26.15 6.12 -1.32
N ASN A 246 26.03 7.26 -0.66
CA ASN A 246 26.38 8.58 -1.20
C ASN A 246 27.43 9.31 -0.32
N GLY A 247 27.78 8.74 0.83
CA GLY A 247 28.77 9.25 1.78
C GLY A 247 28.23 10.26 2.80
N ASP A 248 26.91 10.43 2.93
CA ASP A 248 26.27 11.32 3.90
C ASP A 248 26.09 10.70 5.30
N GLY A 249 26.42 9.40 5.45
CA GLY A 249 26.32 8.63 6.68
C GLY A 249 24.94 8.01 6.92
N ILE A 250 23.97 8.20 6.03
CA ILE A 250 22.60 7.70 6.13
C ILE A 250 22.38 6.60 5.10
N LEU A 251 22.10 5.38 5.56
CA LEU A 251 21.89 4.21 4.69
C LEU A 251 23.06 3.92 3.73
N ASP A 252 24.27 4.42 4.01
CA ASP A 252 25.47 4.11 3.22
C ASP A 252 25.87 2.63 3.31
N THR A 253 25.55 1.99 4.44
CA THR A 253 25.94 0.62 4.75
C THR A 253 24.79 -0.19 5.32
N ALA A 254 24.89 -1.51 5.16
CA ALA A 254 23.98 -2.48 5.77
C ALA A 254 24.75 -3.67 6.33
N LYS A 255 24.08 -4.42 7.20
CA LYS A 255 24.65 -5.63 7.81
C LYS A 255 23.89 -6.87 7.39
N VAL A 256 24.65 -7.92 7.12
CA VAL A 256 24.16 -9.27 6.84
C VAL A 256 24.83 -10.22 7.81
N THR A 257 24.04 -10.99 8.54
CA THR A 257 24.57 -12.07 9.39
C THR A 257 24.67 -13.33 8.55
N LEU A 258 25.82 -13.96 8.57
CA LEU A 258 26.11 -15.24 7.95
C LEU A 258 26.24 -16.29 9.06
N ASP A 259 25.40 -17.32 9.00
CA ASP A 259 25.52 -18.51 9.84
C ASP A 259 25.94 -19.69 8.95
N THR A 260 27.02 -20.38 9.32
CA THR A 260 27.49 -21.58 8.62
C THR A 260 27.46 -22.80 9.55
N GLU A 261 28.07 -23.91 9.12
CA GLU A 261 28.15 -25.13 9.93
C GLU A 261 29.28 -25.11 10.96
N GLY A 262 30.23 -24.18 10.86
CA GLY A 262 31.36 -24.09 11.79
C GLY A 262 32.37 -25.23 11.64
N LEU A 263 32.54 -25.77 10.44
CA LEU A 263 33.50 -26.84 10.19
C LEU A 263 34.95 -26.35 10.36
N PRO A 264 35.88 -27.19 10.85
CA PRO A 264 37.30 -26.84 10.91
C PRO A 264 37.85 -26.42 9.55
N GLY A 265 38.47 -25.24 9.48
CA GLY A 265 39.03 -24.70 8.24
C GLY A 265 38.00 -24.18 7.24
N GLN A 266 36.73 -24.06 7.63
CA GLN A 266 35.70 -23.42 6.81
C GLN A 266 36.07 -21.95 6.57
N SER A 267 35.91 -21.51 5.32
CA SER A 267 36.15 -20.14 4.88
C SER A 267 34.95 -19.61 4.10
N ALA A 268 34.81 -18.28 4.06
CA ALA A 268 33.74 -17.62 3.34
C ALA A 268 34.25 -16.38 2.62
N THR A 269 33.64 -16.07 1.49
CA THR A 269 33.85 -14.83 0.73
C THR A 269 32.51 -14.25 0.31
N TRP A 270 32.45 -12.96 0.04
CA TRP A 270 31.26 -12.30 -0.48
C TRP A 270 31.59 -11.35 -1.64
N GLN A 271 30.59 -11.09 -2.49
CA GLN A 271 30.68 -10.19 -3.64
C GLN A 271 29.38 -9.41 -3.80
N ILE A 272 29.49 -8.18 -4.32
CA ILE A 272 28.34 -7.44 -4.84
C ILE A 272 28.17 -7.82 -6.31
N GLU A 273 26.94 -8.11 -6.69
CA GLU A 273 26.58 -8.43 -8.07
C GLU A 273 25.39 -7.58 -8.53
N THR A 274 25.28 -7.39 -9.84
CA THR A 274 24.02 -6.94 -10.45
C THR A 274 22.94 -7.99 -10.18
N ILE A 275 21.66 -7.61 -10.28
CA ILE A 275 20.57 -8.59 -10.13
C ILE A 275 20.66 -9.75 -11.15
N GLY A 276 21.30 -9.52 -12.31
CA GLY A 276 21.58 -10.53 -13.33
C GLY A 276 22.76 -11.45 -13.02
N GLY A 277 23.51 -11.18 -11.95
CA GLY A 277 24.64 -12.00 -11.50
C GLY A 277 26.01 -11.64 -12.04
N GLU A 278 26.14 -10.45 -12.63
CA GLU A 278 27.45 -9.92 -13.01
C GLU A 278 28.16 -9.38 -11.76
N ALA A 279 29.36 -9.87 -11.47
CA ALA A 279 30.15 -9.42 -10.33
C ALA A 279 30.63 -7.98 -10.50
N LEU A 280 30.27 -7.12 -9.55
CA LEU A 280 30.72 -5.74 -9.45
C LEU A 280 32.01 -5.63 -8.62
N THR A 281 32.29 -6.63 -7.77
CA THR A 281 33.50 -6.72 -6.94
C THR A 281 34.18 -8.06 -7.13
N GLY A 282 35.49 -8.13 -6.85
CA GLY A 282 36.16 -9.41 -6.58
C GLY A 282 35.68 -10.07 -5.27
N PRO A 283 36.01 -11.35 -5.01
CA PRO A 283 35.67 -12.02 -3.76
C PRO A 283 36.36 -11.34 -2.56
N ILE A 284 35.57 -10.89 -1.60
CA ILE A 284 36.05 -10.24 -0.37
C ILE A 284 35.98 -11.29 0.75
N PRO A 285 37.08 -11.57 1.48
CA PRO A 285 37.09 -12.56 2.55
C PRO A 285 36.16 -12.15 3.71
N VAL A 286 35.55 -13.15 4.35
CA VAL A 286 34.74 -13.02 5.56
C VAL A 286 35.46 -13.71 6.70
N GLU A 287 35.67 -12.99 7.81
CA GLU A 287 36.21 -13.56 9.04
C GLU A 287 35.11 -14.29 9.81
N LEU A 288 35.19 -15.62 9.87
CA LEU A 288 34.25 -16.47 10.61
C LEU A 288 34.72 -16.64 12.06
N ASP A 289 33.79 -16.66 13.01
CA ASP A 289 34.07 -17.04 14.39
C ASP A 289 34.22 -18.57 14.57
N THR A 290 34.47 -19.01 15.80
CA THR A 290 34.66 -20.44 16.12
C THR A 290 33.43 -21.31 15.89
N GLN A 291 32.24 -20.69 15.75
CA GLN A 291 30.98 -21.37 15.46
C GLN A 291 30.62 -21.27 13.97
N GLY A 292 31.45 -20.60 13.16
CA GLY A 292 31.20 -20.39 11.74
C GLY A 292 30.26 -19.22 11.45
N ASN A 293 30.05 -18.30 12.40
CA ASN A 293 29.18 -17.15 12.21
C ASN A 293 30.00 -15.89 11.90
N ALA A 294 29.41 -14.96 11.15
CA ALA A 294 30.01 -13.67 10.84
C ALA A 294 28.95 -12.59 10.60
N VAL A 295 29.38 -11.33 10.79
CA VAL A 295 28.59 -10.16 10.38
C VAL A 295 29.32 -9.47 9.24
N ILE A 296 28.74 -9.53 8.05
CA ILE A 296 29.24 -8.88 6.84
C ILE A 296 28.68 -7.46 6.79
N THR A 297 29.56 -6.46 6.76
CA THR A 297 29.17 -5.07 6.52
C THR A 297 29.28 -4.77 5.04
N ILE A 298 28.15 -4.46 4.42
CA ILE A 298 28.02 -4.12 3.01
C ILE A 298 28.18 -2.61 2.87
N ASP A 299 29.29 -2.20 2.29
CA ASP A 299 29.57 -0.82 1.89
C ASP A 299 30.02 -0.83 0.41
N PRO A 300 29.12 -0.47 -0.53
CA PRO A 300 29.45 -0.48 -1.96
C PRO A 300 30.64 0.43 -2.31
N ILE A 301 30.74 1.61 -1.71
CA ILE A 301 31.81 2.57 -2.02
C ILE A 301 33.14 2.05 -1.52
N ALA A 302 33.21 1.56 -0.27
CA ALA A 302 34.44 0.99 0.28
C ALA A 302 34.87 -0.28 -0.46
N ALA A 303 33.92 -1.03 -1.04
CA ALA A 303 34.20 -2.16 -1.91
C ALA A 303 34.62 -1.78 -3.34
N GLY A 304 34.70 -0.47 -3.67
CA GLY A 304 35.12 0.03 -4.98
C GLY A 304 34.02 0.05 -6.04
N VAL A 305 32.75 -0.15 -5.65
CA VAL A 305 31.60 -0.08 -6.55
C VAL A 305 31.17 1.37 -6.71
N THR A 306 30.95 1.81 -7.94
CA THR A 306 30.25 3.08 -8.20
C THR A 306 28.75 2.84 -8.05
N PRO A 307 28.08 3.48 -7.08
CA PRO A 307 26.67 3.22 -6.85
C PRO A 307 25.79 3.63 -8.02
N THR A 308 24.86 2.75 -8.38
CA THR A 308 23.83 3.02 -9.40
C THR A 308 22.48 2.63 -8.86
N THR A 309 21.46 3.48 -9.03
CA THR A 309 20.10 3.17 -8.59
C THR A 309 19.60 1.90 -9.30
N GLY A 310 19.13 0.91 -8.54
CA GLY A 310 18.61 -0.35 -9.05
C GLY A 310 18.69 -1.52 -8.07
N GLN A 311 18.21 -2.67 -8.52
CA GLN A 311 18.28 -3.92 -7.75
C GLN A 311 19.65 -4.59 -7.92
N HIS A 312 20.19 -5.04 -6.80
CA HIS A 312 21.49 -5.67 -6.66
C HIS A 312 21.36 -6.92 -5.79
N ARG A 313 22.41 -7.74 -5.73
CA ARG A 313 22.47 -8.87 -4.81
C ARG A 313 23.86 -9.04 -4.22
N ILE A 314 23.90 -9.56 -3.00
CA ILE A 314 25.12 -10.07 -2.38
C ILE A 314 25.16 -11.56 -2.64
N ARG A 315 26.26 -12.05 -3.21
CA ARG A 315 26.59 -13.47 -3.26
C ARG A 315 27.57 -13.78 -2.14
N VAL A 316 27.29 -14.82 -1.38
CA VAL A 316 28.22 -15.37 -0.38
C VAL A 316 28.57 -16.79 -0.79
N THR A 317 29.87 -17.08 -0.83
CA THR A 317 30.42 -18.40 -1.15
C THR A 317 31.17 -18.93 0.06
N THR A 318 30.82 -20.13 0.53
CA THR A 318 31.56 -20.82 1.59
C THR A 318 32.29 -22.03 1.04
N GLN A 319 33.45 -22.34 1.60
CA GLN A 319 34.27 -23.50 1.24
C GLN A 319 34.79 -24.18 2.50
N ALA A 320 34.82 -25.51 2.51
CA ALA A 320 35.41 -26.29 3.60
C ALA A 320 35.91 -27.64 3.08
N VAL A 321 36.90 -28.21 3.77
CA VAL A 321 37.33 -29.59 3.56
C VAL A 321 36.77 -30.44 4.71
N ASP A 322 35.99 -31.46 4.38
CA ASP A 322 35.43 -32.40 5.34
C ASP A 322 35.81 -33.81 4.92
N HIS A 323 36.46 -34.57 5.80
CA HIS A 323 36.98 -35.92 5.55
C HIS A 323 37.80 -36.06 4.24
N GLY A 324 38.56 -35.02 3.85
CA GLY A 324 39.41 -35.02 2.65
C GLY A 324 38.70 -34.60 1.35
N HIS A 325 37.40 -34.30 1.41
CA HIS A 325 36.61 -33.81 0.28
C HIS A 325 36.35 -32.30 0.39
N GLU A 326 36.53 -31.57 -0.71
CA GLU A 326 36.24 -30.14 -0.79
C GLU A 326 34.75 -29.89 -1.09
N PHE A 327 34.09 -29.10 -0.24
CA PHE A 327 32.71 -28.67 -0.44
C PHE A 327 32.64 -27.17 -0.65
N THR A 328 31.72 -26.74 -1.50
CA THR A 328 31.43 -25.33 -1.76
C THR A 328 29.93 -25.13 -1.77
N ALA A 329 29.46 -24.03 -1.23
CA ALA A 329 28.08 -23.61 -1.33
C ALA A 329 28.00 -22.12 -1.65
N ASP A 330 26.92 -21.74 -2.33
CA ASP A 330 26.60 -20.36 -2.68
C ASP A 330 25.21 -20.01 -2.17
N THR A 331 25.05 -18.80 -1.68
CA THR A 331 23.74 -18.22 -1.38
C THR A 331 23.72 -16.75 -1.77
N PHE A 332 22.53 -16.20 -1.93
CA PHE A 332 22.37 -14.80 -2.30
C PHE A 332 21.20 -14.14 -1.57
N THR A 333 21.32 -12.84 -1.37
CA THR A 333 20.23 -11.97 -0.90
C THR A 333 20.21 -10.68 -1.72
N SER A 334 19.02 -10.18 -2.01
CA SER A 334 18.82 -9.01 -2.89
C SER A 334 18.59 -7.74 -2.08
N PHE A 335 19.01 -6.61 -2.64
CA PHE A 335 18.81 -5.29 -2.05
C PHE A 335 18.70 -4.22 -3.13
N GLU A 336 18.11 -3.08 -2.75
CA GLU A 336 18.01 -1.92 -3.62
C GLU A 336 19.09 -0.90 -3.26
N ILE A 337 19.81 -0.41 -4.26
CA ILE A 337 20.59 0.83 -4.15
C ILE A 337 19.72 1.95 -4.72
N ASP A 338 19.57 3.05 -4.00
CA ASP A 338 18.99 4.27 -4.52
C ASP A 338 19.81 5.48 -4.11
N VAL A 339 20.50 6.08 -5.08
CA VAL A 339 21.33 7.28 -4.93
C VAL A 339 20.77 8.46 -5.72
N THR A 340 19.53 8.36 -6.23
CA THR A 340 18.94 9.36 -7.12
C THR A 340 17.93 10.21 -6.35
N PRO A 341 18.27 11.45 -5.96
CA PRO A 341 17.32 12.29 -5.25
C PRO A 341 16.12 12.69 -6.14
N PRO A 342 14.94 12.88 -5.54
CA PRO A 342 13.81 13.49 -6.24
C PRO A 342 14.17 14.92 -6.60
N ARG A 343 13.70 15.42 -7.75
CA ARG A 343 14.07 16.75 -8.26
C ARG A 343 12.87 17.58 -8.67
N VAL A 344 12.95 18.89 -8.46
CA VAL A 344 12.03 19.86 -9.07
C VAL A 344 12.56 20.22 -10.46
N THR A 345 11.77 19.95 -11.51
CA THR A 345 12.14 20.28 -12.89
C THR A 345 11.65 21.66 -13.32
N SER A 346 10.56 22.15 -12.73
CA SER A 346 10.07 23.51 -12.94
C SER A 346 9.24 23.99 -11.76
N LEU A 347 9.16 25.32 -11.60
CA LEU A 347 8.29 25.98 -10.62
C LEU A 347 7.54 27.11 -11.32
N VAL A 348 6.25 26.90 -11.57
CA VAL A 348 5.38 27.89 -12.21
C VAL A 348 4.81 28.81 -11.13
N ARG A 349 4.91 30.12 -11.37
CA ARG A 349 4.32 31.15 -10.51
C ARG A 349 3.09 31.74 -11.16
N GLN A 350 2.00 31.88 -10.41
CA GLN A 350 0.74 32.46 -10.92
C GLN A 350 0.95 33.89 -11.42
N TRP A 351 1.77 34.67 -10.70
CA TRP A 351 2.13 36.04 -11.05
C TRP A 351 3.60 36.30 -10.72
N ALA A 352 4.22 37.26 -11.41
CA ALA A 352 5.56 37.75 -11.05
C ALA A 352 5.54 38.78 -9.91
N THR A 353 4.38 39.38 -9.64
CA THR A 353 4.21 40.41 -8.59
C THR A 353 2.85 40.23 -7.91
N PHE A 354 2.85 40.31 -6.58
CA PHE A 354 1.67 40.23 -5.72
C PHE A 354 1.74 41.33 -4.63
N TYR A 355 0.61 41.56 -3.95
CA TYR A 355 0.41 42.69 -3.04
C TYR A 355 -0.21 42.18 -1.74
N PRO A 356 0.49 42.13 -0.60
CA PRO A 356 0.03 41.42 0.61
C PRO A 356 -1.00 42.22 1.42
N TYR A 357 -2.08 42.63 0.78
CA TYR A 357 -3.24 43.30 1.36
C TYR A 357 -4.49 42.49 1.02
N ASP A 358 -5.35 42.25 2.00
CA ASP A 358 -6.62 41.54 1.81
C ASP A 358 -7.64 42.46 1.09
N ASP A 359 -7.49 42.59 -0.24
CA ASP A 359 -8.32 43.43 -1.11
C ASP A 359 -8.80 42.72 -2.40
N GLU A 360 -8.63 41.40 -2.46
CA GLU A 360 -8.98 40.46 -3.53
C GLU A 360 -8.16 40.66 -4.83
N TYR A 361 -7.07 41.42 -4.80
CA TYR A 361 -6.23 41.69 -5.97
C TYR A 361 -4.79 41.22 -5.78
N ARG A 362 -4.59 39.93 -6.10
CA ARG A 362 -3.27 39.26 -6.05
C ARG A 362 -2.65 39.38 -4.67
N ASP A 363 -3.45 39.04 -3.66
CA ASP A 363 -3.10 39.18 -2.25
C ASP A 363 -2.01 38.19 -1.84
N GLU A 364 -1.90 37.11 -2.61
CA GLU A 364 -0.94 36.03 -2.48
C GLU A 364 -0.38 35.61 -3.85
N VAL A 365 0.68 34.80 -3.82
CA VAL A 365 1.23 34.14 -5.00
C VAL A 365 1.10 32.62 -4.86
N GLY A 366 0.41 32.00 -5.81
CA GLY A 366 0.42 30.55 -5.98
C GLY A 366 1.66 30.08 -6.75
N LEU A 367 2.29 29.01 -6.27
CA LEU A 367 3.46 28.36 -6.86
C LEU A 367 3.20 26.86 -7.07
N THR A 368 3.40 26.39 -8.29
CA THR A 368 3.15 25.00 -8.68
C THR A 368 4.44 24.34 -9.14
N PRO A 369 5.04 23.44 -8.34
CA PRO A 369 6.24 22.70 -8.72
C PRO A 369 5.88 21.52 -9.63
N LYS A 370 6.79 21.17 -10.54
CA LYS A 370 6.81 19.87 -11.22
C LYS A 370 7.94 19.04 -10.64
N VAL A 371 7.60 17.92 -10.01
CA VAL A 371 8.55 17.03 -9.34
C VAL A 371 8.70 15.73 -10.11
N GLU A 372 9.94 15.22 -10.18
CA GLU A 372 10.27 13.90 -10.71
C GLU A 372 10.98 13.08 -9.61
N GLY A 373 10.60 11.82 -9.45
CA GLY A 373 11.04 10.95 -8.35
C GLY A 373 10.01 10.85 -7.22
N GLN A 374 10.23 9.90 -6.30
CA GLN A 374 9.37 9.73 -5.13
C GLN A 374 9.81 10.70 -4.03
N VAL A 375 8.86 11.39 -3.40
CA VAL A 375 9.12 12.32 -2.30
C VAL A 375 8.55 11.73 -1.01
N SER A 376 9.36 11.67 0.03
CA SER A 376 8.96 11.27 1.38
C SER A 376 8.83 12.46 2.32
N ASP A 377 9.68 13.49 2.13
CA ASP A 377 9.59 14.75 2.86
C ASP A 377 9.92 15.94 1.94
N ALA A 378 9.33 17.10 2.25
CA ALA A 378 9.58 18.32 1.51
C ALA A 378 9.55 19.56 2.43
N LYS A 379 10.50 20.45 2.21
CA LYS A 379 10.61 21.74 2.90
C LYS A 379 10.64 22.88 1.90
N VAL A 380 9.82 23.90 2.12
CA VAL A 380 9.83 25.12 1.32
C VAL A 380 10.27 26.30 2.18
N GLU A 381 11.32 26.99 1.76
CA GLU A 381 11.81 28.20 2.41
C GLU A 381 11.62 29.41 1.48
N VAL A 382 11.14 30.51 2.05
CA VAL A 382 11.06 31.79 1.36
C VAL A 382 12.31 32.59 1.69
N LEU A 383 13.08 32.94 0.67
CA LEU A 383 14.34 33.67 0.78
C LEU A 383 14.14 35.12 0.33
N ASN A 384 14.69 36.06 1.09
CA ASN A 384 14.81 37.45 0.64
C ASN A 384 15.97 37.61 -0.38
N ALA A 385 16.21 38.85 -0.82
CA ALA A 385 17.28 39.16 -1.77
C ALA A 385 18.70 38.84 -1.26
N ASP A 386 18.91 38.86 0.05
CA ASP A 386 20.20 38.53 0.70
C ASP A 386 20.38 37.02 0.93
N GLY A 387 19.37 36.21 0.57
CA GLY A 387 19.37 34.76 0.78
C GLY A 387 18.96 34.32 2.19
N ALA A 388 18.51 35.25 3.04
CA ALA A 388 18.00 34.93 4.37
C ALA A 388 16.57 34.37 4.31
N VAL A 389 16.31 33.34 5.11
CA VAL A 389 14.97 32.73 5.23
C VAL A 389 14.06 33.68 5.99
N VAL A 390 12.95 34.09 5.36
CA VAL A 390 11.93 34.95 5.98
C VAL A 390 10.68 34.20 6.40
N ASP A 391 10.45 33.04 5.78
CA ASP A 391 9.33 32.15 6.11
C ASP A 391 9.68 30.70 5.73
N THR A 392 9.02 29.74 6.37
CA THR A 392 9.14 28.31 6.06
C THR A 392 7.76 27.70 6.02
N MET A 393 7.44 27.04 4.91
CA MET A 393 6.15 26.41 4.68
C MET A 393 6.26 24.88 4.78
N PRO A 394 5.23 24.22 5.32
CA PRO A 394 5.19 22.77 5.38
C PRO A 394 4.93 22.18 3.99
N GLY A 395 5.82 21.29 3.52
CA GLY A 395 5.58 20.40 2.40
C GLY A 395 5.33 21.04 1.03
N LEU A 396 5.24 20.18 0.01
CA LEU A 396 4.59 20.52 -1.26
C LEU A 396 3.18 19.92 -1.22
N GLY A 397 2.14 20.75 -1.43
CA GLY A 397 0.80 20.22 -1.69
C GLY A 397 0.70 19.69 -3.13
N ASP A 398 -0.22 18.75 -3.39
CA ASP A 398 -0.47 18.17 -4.72
C ASP A 398 -0.81 19.22 -5.79
N GLN A 399 -1.34 20.37 -5.38
CA GLN A 399 -1.74 21.49 -6.23
C GLN A 399 -0.72 22.65 -6.22
N GLY A 400 0.39 22.51 -5.49
CA GLY A 400 1.34 23.58 -5.19
C GLY A 400 1.18 24.15 -3.79
N PHE A 401 1.70 25.36 -3.59
CA PHE A 401 1.69 26.08 -2.32
C PHE A 401 1.52 27.59 -2.57
N TRP A 402 1.13 28.32 -1.53
CA TRP A 402 0.84 29.75 -1.60
C TRP A 402 1.65 30.53 -0.59
N TRP A 403 2.00 31.76 -0.95
CA TRP A 403 2.58 32.71 -0.04
C TRP A 403 1.81 34.03 -0.07
N ASP A 404 1.31 34.44 1.09
CA ASP A 404 0.58 35.69 1.30
C ASP A 404 1.52 36.87 1.64
N GLY A 405 2.84 36.66 1.58
CA GLY A 405 3.83 37.68 1.89
C GLY A 405 4.10 37.86 3.37
N ARG A 406 3.63 36.96 4.25
CA ARG A 406 3.99 36.98 5.67
C ARG A 406 5.33 36.32 5.94
N ARG A 407 5.94 36.75 7.04
CA ARG A 407 7.10 36.09 7.65
C ARG A 407 6.64 35.07 8.67
N GLN A 408 7.58 34.27 9.15
CA GLN A 408 7.34 33.27 10.21
C GLN A 408 6.73 33.87 11.49
N ASP A 409 7.00 35.15 11.79
CA ASP A 409 6.42 35.88 12.92
C ASP A 409 5.02 36.49 12.66
N GLY A 410 4.42 36.19 11.50
CA GLY A 410 3.11 36.67 11.08
C GLY A 410 3.09 38.10 10.52
N ARG A 411 4.19 38.86 10.60
CA ARG A 411 4.29 40.22 10.06
C ARG A 411 4.50 40.17 8.55
N THR A 412 3.98 41.17 7.84
CA THR A 412 4.22 41.34 6.39
C THR A 412 5.70 41.52 6.09
N ALA A 413 6.21 40.78 5.12
CA ALA A 413 7.57 40.91 4.63
C ALA A 413 7.76 42.26 3.89
N PRO A 414 8.94 42.91 3.96
CA PRO A 414 9.19 44.16 3.26
C PRO A 414 9.00 44.05 1.73
N ALA A 415 8.66 45.18 1.09
CA ALA A 415 8.68 45.26 -0.37
C ALA A 415 10.04 44.81 -0.92
N GLY A 416 10.05 43.92 -1.89
CA GLY A 416 11.31 43.33 -2.35
C GLY A 416 11.13 42.14 -3.27
N THR A 417 12.25 41.53 -3.60
CA THR A 417 12.31 40.32 -4.42
C THR A 417 12.58 39.11 -3.53
N TYR A 418 11.79 38.05 -3.73
CA TYR A 418 11.86 36.82 -2.97
C TYR A 418 12.03 35.61 -3.88
N ARG A 419 12.67 34.57 -3.38
CA ARG A 419 12.83 33.28 -4.05
C ARG A 419 12.36 32.16 -3.16
N PHE A 420 11.96 31.05 -3.76
CA PHE A 420 11.52 29.87 -3.04
C PHE A 420 12.56 28.78 -3.21
N ARG A 421 13.13 28.33 -2.08
CA ARG A 421 14.02 27.18 -2.02
C ARG A 421 13.20 25.97 -1.58
N ILE A 422 13.19 24.95 -2.41
CA ILE A 422 12.48 23.70 -2.19
C ILE A 422 13.54 22.64 -1.95
N THR A 423 13.48 21.99 -0.78
CA THR A 423 14.31 20.82 -0.45
C THR A 423 13.42 19.60 -0.47
N LEU A 424 13.79 18.58 -1.23
CA LEU A 424 13.06 17.31 -1.33
C LEU A 424 13.93 16.19 -0.80
N THR A 425 13.30 15.25 -0.09
CA THR A 425 13.95 14.05 0.45
C THR A 425 13.11 12.82 0.09
N ASP A 426 13.73 11.74 -0.38
CA ASP A 426 13.04 10.45 -0.62
C ASP A 426 13.16 9.49 0.58
N ARG A 427 12.70 8.25 0.40
CA ARG A 427 12.75 7.19 1.42
C ARG A 427 14.15 6.64 1.66
N ALA A 428 15.06 6.85 0.70
CA ALA A 428 16.47 6.49 0.78
C ALA A 428 17.31 7.65 1.35
N TRP A 429 16.65 8.72 1.80
CA TRP A 429 17.25 9.94 2.34
C TRP A 429 18.06 10.75 1.34
N ASN A 430 17.95 10.48 0.04
CA ASN A 430 18.58 11.33 -0.96
C ASN A 430 17.89 12.69 -0.97
N THR A 431 18.68 13.76 -0.93
CA THR A 431 18.17 15.13 -0.92
C THR A 431 18.52 15.90 -2.19
N SER A 432 17.60 16.75 -2.65
CA SER A 432 17.93 17.79 -3.63
C SER A 432 17.40 19.16 -3.20
N VAL A 433 18.05 20.21 -3.70
CA VAL A 433 17.65 21.59 -3.44
C VAL A 433 17.42 22.29 -4.78
N PHE A 434 16.24 22.89 -4.92
CA PHE A 434 15.87 23.72 -6.07
C PHE A 434 15.56 25.14 -5.61
N THR A 435 16.07 26.14 -6.33
CA THR A 435 15.71 27.55 -6.08
C THR A 435 15.03 28.16 -7.30
N GLY A 436 13.79 28.60 -7.11
CA GLY A 436 12.96 29.15 -8.19
C GLY A 436 13.37 30.53 -8.69
N ALA A 437 12.72 30.92 -9.79
CA ALA A 437 12.74 32.29 -10.29
C ALA A 437 12.07 33.25 -9.27
N PRO A 438 12.46 34.53 -9.28
CA PRO A 438 12.00 35.48 -8.27
C PRO A 438 10.52 35.85 -8.40
N VAL A 439 9.91 36.16 -7.26
CA VAL A 439 8.61 36.84 -7.13
C VAL A 439 8.82 38.18 -6.42
N VAL A 440 8.12 39.22 -6.89
CA VAL A 440 8.15 40.56 -6.30
C VAL A 440 6.96 40.75 -5.36
N LEU A 441 7.24 41.11 -4.11
CA LEU A 441 6.26 41.59 -3.15
C LEU A 441 6.25 43.13 -3.21
N SER A 442 5.09 43.72 -3.47
CA SER A 442 4.91 45.17 -3.51
C SER A 442 3.93 45.63 -2.43
N THR A 443 4.27 46.70 -1.71
CA THR A 443 3.41 47.29 -0.67
C THR A 443 2.36 48.28 -1.22
N LYS A 444 2.19 48.35 -2.53
CA LYS A 444 1.03 49.03 -3.13
C LYS A 444 -0.25 48.25 -2.81
N ARG A 445 -1.38 48.95 -2.80
CA ARG A 445 -2.70 48.32 -2.60
C ARG A 445 -3.76 48.95 -3.48
N LEU A 446 -4.92 48.33 -3.59
CA LEU A 446 -6.06 48.95 -4.24
C LEU A 446 -6.53 50.18 -3.45
N VAL A 447 -6.43 51.34 -4.08
CA VAL A 447 -6.94 52.61 -3.56
C VAL A 447 -8.16 53.02 -4.37
N ARG A 448 -9.30 53.19 -3.69
CA ARG A 448 -10.51 53.74 -4.29
C ARG A 448 -10.28 55.20 -4.66
N ARG A 449 -10.59 55.54 -5.91
CA ARG A 449 -10.55 56.89 -6.47
C ARG A 449 -11.92 57.24 -7.03
N THR A 450 -12.23 58.53 -6.98
CA THR A 450 -13.41 59.10 -7.61
C THR A 450 -12.97 59.99 -8.76
N TRP A 451 -13.59 59.81 -9.92
CA TRP A 451 -13.41 60.66 -11.08
C TRP A 451 -14.72 61.38 -11.37
N ASP A 452 -14.70 62.71 -11.25
CA ASP A 452 -15.80 63.59 -11.62
C ASP A 452 -15.47 64.32 -12.92
N ARG A 453 -16.37 64.24 -13.89
CA ARG A 453 -16.25 65.01 -15.13
C ARG A 453 -17.59 65.59 -15.54
N THR A 454 -17.61 66.90 -15.81
CA THR A 454 -18.74 67.55 -16.47
C THR A 454 -18.39 67.77 -17.93
N ILE A 455 -19.24 67.27 -18.83
CA ILE A 455 -19.09 67.41 -20.28
C ILE A 455 -20.35 68.06 -20.86
N SER A 456 -20.19 68.95 -21.82
CA SER A 456 -21.36 69.55 -22.49
C SER A 456 -22.05 68.51 -23.38
N ALA A 457 -23.35 68.68 -23.60
CA ALA A 457 -24.10 67.73 -24.43
C ALA A 457 -23.58 67.70 -25.88
N GLN A 458 -23.08 68.83 -26.39
CA GLN A 458 -22.41 68.89 -27.69
C GLN A 458 -21.06 68.17 -27.70
N ALA A 459 -20.23 68.35 -26.67
CA ALA A 459 -18.90 67.76 -26.61
C ALA A 459 -18.92 66.24 -26.41
N SER A 460 -19.95 65.70 -25.75
CA SER A 460 -20.13 64.26 -25.61
C SER A 460 -20.90 63.63 -26.76
N LEU A 461 -21.39 64.38 -27.74
CA LEU A 461 -22.22 63.82 -28.79
C LEU A 461 -21.39 62.90 -29.70
N HIS A 462 -21.78 61.64 -29.75
CA HIS A 462 -21.22 60.65 -30.65
C HIS A 462 -22.00 60.57 -31.96
N LEU A 463 -23.31 60.30 -31.88
CA LEU A 463 -24.17 60.12 -33.05
C LEU A 463 -25.53 60.79 -32.86
N ASN A 464 -26.11 61.26 -33.97
CA ASN A 464 -27.50 61.66 -34.04
C ASN A 464 -28.35 60.48 -34.52
N TRP A 465 -29.29 60.03 -33.70
CA TRP A 465 -30.22 58.93 -33.98
C TRP A 465 -31.67 59.41 -34.09
N SER A 466 -31.88 60.69 -34.39
CA SER A 466 -33.22 61.23 -34.55
C SER A 466 -33.87 60.72 -35.83
N GLY A 467 -35.13 60.32 -35.73
CA GLY A 467 -35.95 59.97 -36.89
C GLY A 467 -36.22 61.17 -37.79
N ARG A 468 -36.66 60.88 -39.02
CA ARG A 468 -36.85 61.89 -40.08
C ARG A 468 -37.73 63.09 -39.66
N CYS A 469 -38.77 62.85 -38.84
CA CYS A 469 -39.70 63.90 -38.39
C CYS A 469 -39.21 64.68 -37.17
N SER A 470 -38.04 64.34 -36.62
CA SER A 470 -37.52 64.87 -35.36
C SER A 470 -36.12 65.47 -35.56
N SER A 471 -35.74 66.44 -34.73
CA SER A 471 -34.46 67.12 -34.91
C SER A 471 -33.66 67.22 -33.62
N LEU A 472 -32.33 67.17 -33.77
CA LEU A 472 -31.40 67.71 -32.80
C LEU A 472 -31.02 69.12 -33.21
N ARG A 473 -30.96 70.03 -32.22
CA ARG A 473 -30.51 71.41 -32.45
C ARG A 473 -29.34 71.76 -31.53
N LYS A 474 -28.35 72.46 -32.07
CA LYS A 474 -27.12 72.87 -31.37
C LYS A 474 -26.86 74.37 -31.62
N PRO A 475 -26.89 75.25 -30.61
CA PRO A 475 -27.44 75.02 -29.28
C PRO A 475 -28.96 74.77 -29.32
N GLY A 476 -29.53 74.29 -28.22
CA GLY A 476 -30.98 74.17 -28.06
C GLY A 476 -31.73 75.52 -28.15
N LEU A 477 -33.06 75.46 -28.14
CA LEU A 477 -34.00 76.58 -28.20
C LEU A 477 -33.91 77.49 -26.97
N ARG A 478 -33.43 76.96 -25.83
CA ARG A 478 -33.06 77.76 -24.66
C ARG A 478 -31.71 78.48 -24.82
N ARG A 479 -31.04 78.34 -25.98
CA ARG A 479 -29.79 79.01 -26.38
C ARG A 479 -28.64 78.88 -25.37
N MET A 480 -28.61 77.79 -24.61
CA MET A 480 -27.52 77.51 -23.68
C MET A 480 -26.29 77.05 -24.46
N THR A 481 -25.13 77.70 -24.27
CA THR A 481 -23.87 77.29 -24.91
C THR A 481 -23.55 75.81 -24.60
N GLY A 482 -23.16 75.04 -25.62
CA GLY A 482 -22.86 73.62 -25.50
C GLY A 482 -24.07 72.68 -25.36
N SER A 483 -25.30 73.19 -25.41
CA SER A 483 -26.52 72.37 -25.27
C SER A 483 -26.95 71.68 -26.56
N ILE A 484 -27.68 70.57 -26.40
CA ILE A 484 -28.45 69.93 -27.46
C ILE A 484 -29.93 69.99 -27.11
N GLY A 485 -30.74 70.42 -28.06
CA GLY A 485 -32.19 70.30 -28.03
C GLY A 485 -32.66 69.03 -28.73
N TYR A 486 -33.53 68.27 -28.09
CA TYR A 486 -34.13 67.03 -28.59
C TYR A 486 -35.61 67.30 -28.87
N TYR A 487 -35.96 67.49 -30.15
CA TYR A 487 -37.30 67.92 -30.56
C TYR A 487 -38.00 66.84 -31.38
N SER A 488 -38.82 66.07 -30.69
CA SER A 488 -39.73 65.11 -31.30
C SER A 488 -40.78 65.86 -32.15
N MET A 489 -41.09 65.30 -33.33
CA MET A 489 -42.09 65.83 -34.27
C MET A 489 -41.88 67.30 -34.66
N SER A 490 -40.63 67.76 -34.67
CA SER A 490 -40.31 69.15 -35.01
C SER A 490 -40.48 69.49 -36.49
N ARG A 491 -40.45 68.47 -37.37
CA ARG A 491 -40.55 68.65 -38.83
C ARG A 491 -41.88 68.13 -39.40
N CYS A 492 -42.37 67.02 -38.87
CA CYS A 492 -43.64 66.39 -39.24
C CYS A 492 -44.19 65.56 -38.08
N SER A 493 -45.43 65.06 -38.18
CA SER A 493 -46.06 64.23 -37.15
C SER A 493 -45.49 62.80 -37.08
N GLY A 494 -45.21 62.18 -38.23
CA GLY A 494 -44.68 60.81 -38.34
C GLY A 494 -45.69 59.71 -37.98
N SER A 495 -45.61 58.55 -38.65
CA SER A 495 -46.57 57.44 -38.46
C SER A 495 -46.06 56.34 -37.50
N ASN A 496 -44.74 56.15 -37.33
CA ASN A 496 -44.14 55.17 -36.41
C ASN A 496 -43.30 55.83 -35.30
N VAL A 497 -42.85 55.06 -34.30
CA VAL A 497 -42.12 55.58 -33.12
C VAL A 497 -40.73 56.10 -33.50
N ASP A 498 -40.05 55.47 -34.45
CA ASP A 498 -38.69 55.85 -34.84
C ASP A 498 -38.68 57.22 -35.52
N ASP A 499 -39.60 57.46 -36.47
CA ASP A 499 -39.76 58.74 -37.18
C ASP A 499 -39.94 59.92 -36.23
N ARG A 500 -40.75 59.70 -35.18
CA ARG A 500 -41.16 60.73 -34.22
C ARG A 500 -40.21 60.87 -33.03
N THR A 501 -39.09 60.15 -32.98
CA THR A 501 -38.15 60.22 -31.86
C THR A 501 -36.97 61.13 -32.18
N ALA A 502 -36.68 62.10 -31.31
CA ALA A 502 -35.39 62.79 -31.32
C ALA A 502 -34.47 62.08 -30.32
N LEU A 503 -33.38 61.50 -30.79
CA LEU A 503 -32.46 60.70 -29.98
C LEU A 503 -31.02 61.03 -30.37
N ALA A 504 -30.14 61.05 -29.38
CA ALA A 504 -28.71 61.18 -29.60
C ALA A 504 -27.94 60.22 -28.70
N LEU A 505 -26.88 59.65 -29.26
CA LEU A 505 -25.90 58.85 -28.54
C LEU A 505 -24.76 59.76 -28.08
N HIS A 506 -24.35 59.59 -26.84
CA HIS A 506 -23.25 60.31 -26.24
C HIS A 506 -22.19 59.36 -25.70
N ASP A 507 -20.94 59.83 -25.62
CA ASP A 507 -19.83 59.08 -25.07
C ASP A 507 -18.89 59.92 -24.19
N VAL A 508 -18.08 59.22 -23.40
CA VAL A 508 -16.88 59.80 -22.79
C VAL A 508 -15.86 58.70 -22.47
N ARG A 509 -14.57 59.00 -22.61
CA ARG A 509 -13.49 58.13 -22.14
C ARG A 509 -13.37 58.22 -20.62
N ILE A 510 -13.32 57.06 -19.96
CA ILE A 510 -13.12 56.95 -18.50
C ILE A 510 -11.67 56.56 -18.17
N PRO A 511 -11.16 56.89 -16.97
CA PRO A 511 -9.84 56.46 -16.51
C PRO A 511 -9.65 54.95 -16.56
N ASN A 512 -8.42 54.49 -16.77
CA ASN A 512 -8.07 53.07 -16.60
C ASN A 512 -8.08 52.71 -15.10
N ALA A 513 -8.53 51.50 -14.82
CA ALA A 513 -8.66 50.97 -13.47
C ALA A 513 -8.34 49.48 -13.45
N ILE A 514 -8.03 48.96 -12.28
CA ILE A 514 -7.95 47.52 -12.02
C ILE A 514 -9.36 46.96 -11.79
N LYS A 515 -10.15 47.64 -10.97
CA LYS A 515 -11.54 47.30 -10.65
C LYS A 515 -12.39 48.55 -10.78
N TYR A 516 -13.52 48.46 -11.48
CA TYR A 516 -14.53 49.53 -11.49
C TYR A 516 -15.68 49.16 -10.57
N HIS A 517 -16.31 50.17 -9.95
CA HIS A 517 -17.48 50.00 -9.10
C HIS A 517 -18.74 50.44 -9.84
N GLY A 518 -19.10 51.73 -9.73
CA GLY A 518 -20.29 52.29 -10.37
C GLY A 518 -19.99 53.59 -11.11
N LEU A 519 -20.71 53.80 -12.20
CA LEU A 519 -20.75 55.06 -12.93
C LEU A 519 -22.12 55.70 -12.73
N THR A 520 -22.15 56.94 -12.27
CA THR A 520 -23.36 57.75 -12.16
C THR A 520 -23.36 58.81 -13.25
N ILE A 521 -24.49 58.97 -13.96
CA ILE A 521 -24.67 60.04 -14.94
C ILE A 521 -25.83 60.93 -14.49
N ARG A 522 -25.61 62.23 -14.42
CA ARG A 522 -26.64 63.25 -14.22
C ARG A 522 -26.71 64.15 -15.44
N ALA A 523 -27.91 64.57 -15.82
CA ALA A 523 -28.12 65.49 -16.93
C ALA A 523 -28.66 66.82 -16.42
N TYR A 524 -28.03 67.93 -16.81
CA TYR A 524 -28.55 69.27 -16.57
C TYR A 524 -29.37 69.69 -17.78
N GLY A 525 -30.69 69.84 -17.60
CA GLY A 525 -31.60 70.13 -18.69
C GLY A 525 -33.01 70.42 -18.21
N GLY A 526 -33.88 70.78 -19.15
CA GLY A 526 -35.28 71.11 -18.88
C GLY A 526 -36.11 71.25 -20.15
N ALA A 527 -37.42 71.35 -19.99
CA ALA A 527 -38.33 71.64 -21.09
C ALA A 527 -38.01 73.00 -21.73
N VAL A 528 -38.23 73.15 -23.04
CA VAL A 528 -38.08 74.45 -23.73
C VAL A 528 -38.99 75.51 -23.08
N LYS A 529 -40.24 75.15 -22.79
CA LYS A 529 -41.19 75.94 -22.00
C LYS A 529 -41.66 75.08 -20.81
N ARG A 530 -41.45 75.54 -19.57
CA ARG A 530 -41.77 74.75 -18.36
C ARG A 530 -43.24 74.35 -18.28
N SER A 531 -44.14 75.24 -18.67
CA SER A 531 -45.60 75.06 -18.57
C SER A 531 -46.15 73.94 -19.46
N THR A 532 -45.42 73.49 -20.48
CA THR A 532 -45.87 72.40 -21.36
C THR A 532 -45.64 71.02 -20.75
N GLY A 533 -44.97 70.95 -19.59
CA GLY A 533 -44.71 69.69 -18.90
C GLY A 533 -43.77 68.75 -19.65
N HIS A 534 -43.02 69.24 -20.65
CA HIS A 534 -42.24 68.35 -21.50
C HIS A 534 -41.14 67.60 -20.75
N ARG A 535 -40.89 66.34 -21.13
CA ARG A 535 -39.91 65.46 -20.49
C ARG A 535 -38.89 64.93 -21.48
N GLY A 536 -37.66 64.77 -21.01
CA GLY A 536 -36.61 64.00 -21.69
C GLY A 536 -36.53 62.59 -21.09
N THR A 537 -35.80 61.71 -21.74
CA THR A 537 -35.38 60.43 -21.16
C THR A 537 -33.89 60.23 -21.40
N ILE A 538 -33.18 59.71 -20.41
CA ILE A 538 -31.79 59.27 -20.52
C ILE A 538 -31.72 57.77 -20.32
N TRP A 539 -30.87 57.12 -21.10
CA TRP A 539 -30.58 55.70 -21.04
C TRP A 539 -29.09 55.47 -20.92
N MET A 540 -28.66 54.74 -19.90
CA MET A 540 -27.28 54.25 -19.81
C MET A 540 -27.21 52.92 -20.57
N LEU A 541 -26.25 52.76 -21.48
CA LEU A 541 -26.25 51.64 -22.43
C LEU A 541 -25.27 50.54 -22.02
N ASN A 542 -25.66 49.31 -22.30
CA ASN A 542 -24.85 48.11 -22.12
C ASN A 542 -23.78 48.01 -23.22
N ASN A 543 -22.55 47.64 -22.85
CA ASN A 543 -21.42 47.53 -23.76
C ASN A 543 -21.49 46.35 -24.73
N THR A 544 -22.32 45.35 -24.46
CA THR A 544 -22.43 44.15 -25.32
C THR A 544 -23.48 44.30 -26.42
N ASP A 545 -24.69 44.73 -26.07
CA ASP A 545 -25.88 44.71 -26.94
C ASP A 545 -26.48 46.11 -27.17
N GLY A 546 -25.94 47.15 -26.53
CA GLY A 546 -26.50 48.50 -26.58
C GLY A 546 -27.84 48.66 -25.84
N ALA A 547 -28.32 47.63 -25.14
CA ALA A 547 -29.58 47.67 -24.42
C ALA A 547 -29.49 48.65 -23.23
N PRO A 548 -30.61 49.31 -22.86
CA PRO A 548 -30.62 50.23 -21.73
C PRO A 548 -30.46 49.49 -20.39
N LEU A 549 -29.38 49.75 -19.68
CA LEU A 549 -29.16 49.34 -18.28
C LEU A 549 -30.00 50.17 -17.31
N THR A 550 -30.19 51.45 -17.62
CA THR A 550 -31.09 52.33 -16.90
C THR A 550 -31.97 53.08 -17.90
N ARG A 551 -33.14 53.48 -17.43
CA ARG A 551 -34.05 54.38 -18.15
C ARG A 551 -34.65 55.36 -17.16
N ARG A 552 -34.29 56.63 -17.24
CA ARG A 552 -34.77 57.67 -16.32
C ARG A 552 -35.40 58.83 -17.06
N ALA A 553 -36.61 59.20 -16.63
CA ALA A 553 -37.28 60.39 -17.14
C ALA A 553 -36.65 61.64 -16.53
N LEU A 554 -36.40 62.64 -17.36
CA LEU A 554 -35.91 63.97 -16.98
C LEU A 554 -37.12 64.90 -16.89
N SER A 555 -37.34 65.50 -15.72
CA SER A 555 -38.52 66.34 -15.48
C SER A 555 -38.42 67.68 -16.22
N SER A 556 -39.54 68.40 -16.33
CA SER A 556 -39.63 69.65 -17.09
C SER A 556 -38.82 70.81 -16.50
N SER A 557 -38.45 70.74 -15.22
CA SER A 557 -37.65 71.74 -14.52
C SER A 557 -36.23 71.84 -15.07
N LEU A 558 -35.71 73.05 -15.25
CA LEU A 558 -34.31 73.27 -15.64
C LEU A 558 -33.39 73.07 -14.43
N THR A 559 -32.91 71.86 -14.23
CA THR A 559 -32.05 71.48 -13.09
C THR A 559 -31.23 70.23 -13.41
N TRP A 560 -30.44 69.75 -12.45
CA TRP A 560 -29.75 68.46 -12.49
C TRP A 560 -30.71 67.32 -12.19
N HIS A 561 -30.93 66.45 -13.17
CA HIS A 561 -31.72 65.23 -13.02
C HIS A 561 -30.79 64.01 -12.95
N SER A 562 -31.18 63.00 -12.17
CA SER A 562 -30.45 61.74 -12.12
C SER A 562 -30.75 60.90 -13.35
N GLY A 563 -29.70 60.46 -14.06
CA GLY A 563 -29.78 59.45 -15.12
C GLY A 563 -29.60 58.02 -14.61
N GLY A 564 -29.29 57.87 -13.32
CA GLY A 564 -29.06 56.59 -12.66
C GLY A 564 -27.58 56.29 -12.44
N THR A 565 -27.36 55.14 -11.82
CA THR A 565 -26.06 54.54 -11.56
C THR A 565 -26.10 53.12 -12.13
N ALA A 566 -25.04 52.72 -12.83
CA ALA A 566 -24.93 51.36 -13.35
C ALA A 566 -23.51 50.81 -13.11
N ASN A 567 -23.40 49.48 -13.16
CA ASN A 567 -22.12 48.79 -13.08
C ASN A 567 -21.26 49.18 -14.29
N THR A 568 -20.10 49.78 -14.03
CA THR A 568 -19.22 50.31 -15.09
C THR A 568 -18.70 49.21 -16.02
N ASN A 569 -18.50 47.98 -15.52
CA ASN A 569 -18.04 46.85 -16.35
C ASN A 569 -19.07 46.47 -17.41
N ARG A 570 -20.36 46.77 -17.19
CA ARG A 570 -21.43 46.58 -18.17
C ARG A 570 -21.58 47.76 -19.13
N MET A 571 -20.89 48.87 -18.91
CA MET A 571 -20.98 50.07 -19.75
C MET A 571 -19.71 50.36 -20.55
N ARG A 572 -18.55 49.91 -20.05
CA ARG A 572 -17.24 50.24 -20.61
C ARG A 572 -16.95 49.37 -21.82
N TYR A 573 -16.79 49.97 -22.98
CA TYR A 573 -16.33 49.31 -24.19
C TYR A 573 -14.81 49.08 -24.16
N ALA A 574 -14.32 48.17 -25.00
CA ALA A 574 -12.91 47.81 -25.07
C ALA A 574 -11.98 49.03 -25.33
N ASN A 575 -12.48 50.03 -26.06
CA ASN A 575 -11.79 51.29 -26.35
C ASN A 575 -11.68 52.25 -25.13
N GLY A 576 -12.26 51.90 -23.99
CA GLY A 576 -12.25 52.70 -22.76
C GLY A 576 -13.32 53.80 -22.69
N TYR A 577 -14.32 53.78 -23.58
CA TYR A 577 -15.45 54.69 -23.56
C TYR A 577 -16.68 54.06 -22.92
N VAL A 578 -17.55 54.90 -22.37
CA VAL A 578 -18.90 54.56 -21.92
C VAL A 578 -19.90 55.37 -22.72
N TYR A 579 -21.08 54.79 -22.98
CA TYR A 579 -22.09 55.40 -23.84
C TYR A 579 -23.43 55.54 -23.12
N TRP A 580 -24.14 56.63 -23.42
CA TRP A 580 -25.50 56.87 -22.96
C TRP A 580 -26.32 57.58 -24.05
N ALA A 581 -27.61 57.34 -24.09
CA ALA A 581 -28.52 58.00 -25.02
C ALA A 581 -29.41 59.00 -24.29
N VAL A 582 -29.78 60.08 -24.98
CA VAL A 582 -30.81 61.03 -24.52
C VAL A 582 -31.78 61.28 -25.65
N GLY A 583 -33.07 61.33 -25.32
CA GLY A 583 -34.08 61.57 -26.33
C GLY A 583 -35.46 61.95 -25.82
N THR A 584 -36.30 62.31 -26.77
CA THR A 584 -37.70 62.70 -26.61
C THR A 584 -38.54 62.02 -27.70
N GLY A 585 -39.79 61.69 -27.39
CA GLY A 585 -40.76 61.14 -28.33
C GLY A 585 -42.12 61.81 -28.15
N TYR A 586 -43.11 61.50 -28.97
CA TYR A 586 -44.50 61.99 -28.83
C TYR A 586 -44.64 63.53 -28.71
N GLY A 587 -43.91 64.29 -29.52
CA GLY A 587 -43.98 65.76 -29.59
C GLY A 587 -43.24 66.50 -28.47
N GLN A 588 -42.58 65.76 -27.57
CA GLN A 588 -41.83 66.31 -26.46
C GLN A 588 -40.61 67.11 -26.93
N ARG A 589 -40.35 68.26 -26.29
CA ARG A 589 -39.22 69.15 -26.61
C ARG A 589 -38.40 69.47 -25.37
N TYR A 590 -37.13 69.05 -25.36
CA TYR A 590 -36.27 69.09 -24.19
C TYR A 590 -34.86 69.56 -24.55
N ASP A 591 -34.23 70.38 -23.71
CA ASP A 591 -32.85 70.83 -23.90
C ASP A 591 -31.96 70.26 -22.79
N VAL A 592 -30.83 69.65 -23.16
CA VAL A 592 -29.78 69.24 -22.22
C VAL A 592 -28.52 70.06 -22.47
N LYS A 593 -27.99 70.70 -21.43
CA LYS A 593 -26.77 71.50 -21.48
C LYS A 593 -25.53 70.65 -21.28
N SER A 594 -25.55 69.78 -20.26
CA SER A 594 -24.35 69.07 -19.81
C SER A 594 -24.70 67.78 -19.08
N PHE A 595 -23.72 66.88 -19.05
CA PHE A 595 -23.73 65.67 -18.26
C PHE A 595 -22.65 65.76 -17.19
N ARG A 596 -22.98 65.42 -15.96
CA ARG A 596 -22.01 65.20 -14.88
C ARG A 596 -21.89 63.70 -14.67
N LEU A 597 -20.69 63.19 -14.87
CA LEU A 597 -20.33 61.80 -14.65
C LEU A 597 -19.49 61.70 -13.38
N THR A 598 -19.84 60.76 -12.53
CA THR A 598 -19.08 60.43 -11.32
C THR A 598 -18.79 58.93 -11.35
N LEU A 599 -17.52 58.57 -11.46
CA LEU A 599 -17.03 57.20 -11.52
C LEU A 599 -16.27 56.85 -10.25
N GLU A 600 -16.57 55.70 -9.68
CA GLU A 600 -15.78 55.10 -8.60
C GLU A 600 -14.99 53.91 -9.15
N TYR A 601 -13.68 53.90 -8.90
CA TYR A 601 -12.76 52.90 -9.45
C TYR A 601 -11.56 52.68 -8.53
N TYR A 602 -10.84 51.59 -8.72
CA TYR A 602 -9.67 51.21 -7.93
C TYR A 602 -8.43 51.15 -8.82
N VAL A 603 -7.35 51.72 -8.32
CA VAL A 603 -6.01 51.67 -8.91
C VAL A 603 -5.00 51.28 -7.84
N LEU A 604 -3.84 50.75 -8.24
CA LEU A 604 -2.72 50.60 -7.33
C LEU A 604 -2.21 51.99 -6.94
N GLY A 605 -2.16 52.26 -5.64
CA GLY A 605 -1.76 53.55 -5.08
C GLY A 605 -0.87 53.43 -3.87
#